data_AF-A0A0R1TDG0-F1
#
_entry.id   AF-A0A0R1TDG0-F1
#
_cell.length_a   1.000
_cell.length_b   1.000
_cell.length_c   1.000
_cell.angle_alpha   90.00
_cell.angle_beta   90.00
_cell.angle_gamma   90.00
#
_symmetry.space_group_name_H-M   'P 1'
#
loop_
_entity.id
_entity.type
_entity.pdbx_description
1 polymer ?
#
loop_
_entity_poly.entity_id
_entity_poly.type
_entity_poly.pdbx_seq_one_letter_code
_entity_poly.pdbx_strand_id
1 'polypeptide(L)'
;MTTKITKSSKDLTQPTIEVSHLGQPFTVGSHVSFTFGKEHFDGIVEKQLRNSAIITFTGEGARSTLAQDLKQKIVISYRQMALV
;
A
#
# COMPACT_ATOMS: atom_id res chain seq x y z
N MET A 1 -34.02 -16.51 12.04
CA MET A 1 -34.74 -15.49 11.23
C MET A 1 -34.47 -14.14 11.89
N THR A 2 -33.55 -13.33 11.36
CA THR A 2 -33.82 -12.13 10.51
C THR A 2 -34.36 -10.96 11.38
N THR A 3 -33.86 -9.71 11.49
CA THR A 3 -32.79 -8.90 10.86
C THR A 3 -32.84 -7.46 11.44
N LYS A 4 -31.66 -6.81 11.63
CA LYS A 4 -31.32 -5.35 11.65
C LYS A 4 -32.10 -4.43 12.62
N ILE A 5 -31.59 -3.29 13.11
CA ILE A 5 -31.22 -2.02 12.44
C ILE A 5 -30.45 -1.13 13.47
N THR A 6 -29.17 -0.79 13.28
CA THR A 6 -28.53 0.39 12.63
C THR A 6 -28.37 1.70 13.44
N LYS A 7 -27.09 2.13 13.48
CA LYS A 7 -26.50 3.48 13.29
C LYS A 7 -26.62 4.53 14.39
N SER A 8 -25.47 5.08 14.82
CA SER A 8 -24.99 6.42 14.38
C SER A 8 -23.83 6.91 15.26
N SER A 9 -22.76 7.41 14.63
CA SER A 9 -21.81 8.47 15.03
C SER A 9 -20.56 8.30 14.14
N LYS A 10 -20.51 8.84 12.92
CA LYS A 10 -20.19 10.24 12.54
C LYS A 10 -18.87 10.72 13.15
N ASP A 11 -17.77 10.42 12.46
CA ASP A 11 -16.59 11.28 12.41
C ASP A 11 -16.11 11.34 10.95
N LEU A 12 -15.96 12.55 10.44
CA LEU A 12 -15.54 12.82 9.06
C LEU A 12 -14.01 12.87 8.99
N THR A 13 -13.48 12.25 7.94
CA THR A 13 -12.22 12.63 7.26
C THR A 13 -10.91 12.46 8.02
N GLN A 14 -10.52 11.21 8.24
CA GLN A 14 -9.13 10.79 8.05
C GLN A 14 -9.19 9.48 7.25
N PRO A 15 -8.42 9.29 6.16
CA PRO A 15 -8.25 7.95 5.64
C PRO A 15 -7.69 7.14 6.81
N THR A 16 -8.47 6.20 7.32
CA THR A 16 -7.98 5.21 8.26
C THR A 16 -6.92 4.44 7.48
N ILE A 17 -5.67 4.89 7.59
CA ILE A 17 -4.50 4.16 7.10
C ILE A 17 -4.54 2.86 7.90
N GLU A 18 -5.17 1.84 7.31
CA GLU A 18 -5.24 0.52 7.90
C GLU A 18 -3.83 -0.05 7.79
N VAL A 19 -3.00 0.24 8.78
CA VAL A 19 -1.62 -0.23 8.79
C VAL A 19 -1.69 -1.75 8.81
N SER A 20 -1.23 -2.44 7.74
CA SER A 20 -1.09 -3.90 7.86
C SER A 20 -0.18 -4.14 9.05
N HIS A 21 -0.62 -4.96 9.99
CA HIS A 21 0.18 -5.23 11.18
C HIS A 21 1.58 -5.64 10.73
N LEU A 22 2.60 -4.95 11.22
CA LEU A 22 4.00 -5.05 10.77
C LEU A 22 4.38 -6.49 10.39
N GLY A 23 4.50 -6.76 9.09
CA GLY A 23 4.86 -8.08 8.56
C GLY A 23 3.70 -8.92 7.99
N GLN A 24 2.47 -8.40 7.95
CA GLN A 24 1.36 -9.07 7.28
C GLN A 24 1.27 -8.73 5.78
N PRO A 25 0.95 -9.73 4.92
CA PRO A 25 0.72 -9.49 3.49
C PRO A 25 -0.43 -8.51 3.25
N PHE A 26 -0.30 -7.70 2.21
CA PHE A 26 -1.38 -6.85 1.72
C PHE A 26 -2.28 -7.62 0.73
N THR A 27 -3.40 -7.03 0.32
CA THR A 27 -4.18 -7.58 -0.79
C THR A 27 -3.50 -7.22 -2.12
N VAL A 28 -3.40 -8.18 -3.05
CA VAL A 28 -2.94 -7.88 -4.41
C VAL A 28 -3.90 -6.89 -5.06
N GLY A 29 -3.38 -5.85 -5.71
CA GLY A 29 -4.16 -4.74 -6.26
C GLY A 29 -4.36 -3.57 -5.29
N SER A 30 -3.97 -3.69 -4.01
CA SER A 30 -4.04 -2.59 -3.06
C SER A 30 -3.04 -1.48 -3.40
N HIS A 31 -3.48 -0.24 -3.21
CA HIS A 31 -2.61 0.93 -3.20
C HIS A 31 -1.86 1.01 -1.88
N VAL A 32 -0.55 1.22 -1.97
CA VAL A 32 0.36 1.25 -0.84
C VAL A 32 1.37 2.37 -1.03
N SER A 33 1.73 3.02 0.06
CA SER A 33 2.88 3.90 0.15
C SER A 33 4.05 3.10 0.71
N PHE A 34 5.26 3.40 0.25
CA PHE A 34 6.46 2.75 0.72
C PHE A 34 7.66 3.67 0.69
N THR A 35 8.66 3.33 1.51
CA THR A 35 9.92 4.08 1.56
C THR A 35 11.04 3.27 0.94
N PHE A 36 11.76 3.86 -0.01
CA PHE A 36 12.98 3.27 -0.57
C PHE A 36 14.13 4.27 -0.47
N GLY A 37 15.20 3.89 0.22
CA GLY A 37 16.28 4.81 0.58
C GLY A 37 15.75 5.93 1.49
N LYS A 38 15.79 7.17 1.02
CA LYS A 38 15.30 8.37 1.74
C LYS A 38 14.02 8.95 1.11
N GLU A 39 13.48 8.30 0.09
CA GLU A 39 12.35 8.79 -0.68
C GLU A 39 11.11 7.95 -0.42
N HIS A 40 9.96 8.61 -0.51
CA HIS A 40 8.64 8.00 -0.39
C HIS A 40 7.99 7.87 -1.76
N PHE A 41 7.37 6.72 -2.00
CA PHE A 41 6.73 6.39 -3.26
C PHE A 41 5.38 5.73 -3.00
N ASP A 42 4.52 5.80 -4.00
CA ASP A 42 3.25 5.08 -4.02
C ASP A 42 3.26 4.01 -5.11
N GLY A 43 2.51 2.93 -4.88
CA GLY A 43 2.41 1.85 -5.84
C GLY A 43 1.23 0.93 -5.59
N ILE A 44 1.09 -0.03 -6.50
CA ILE A 44 0.09 -1.10 -6.42
C ILE A 44 0.81 -2.41 -6.17
N VAL A 45 0.30 -3.19 -5.22
CA VAL A 45 0.86 -4.52 -4.95
C VAL A 45 0.50 -5.48 -6.10
N GLU A 46 1.51 -5.91 -6.85
CA GLU A 46 1.35 -6.86 -7.96
C GLU A 46 1.40 -8.31 -7.45
N LYS A 47 2.27 -8.62 -6.48
CA LYS A 47 2.45 -9.98 -5.97
C LYS A 47 2.93 -9.99 -4.52
N GLN A 48 2.37 -10.90 -3.73
CA GLN A 48 2.86 -11.18 -2.38
C GLN A 48 4.04 -12.17 -2.41
N LEU A 49 5.04 -11.90 -1.59
CA LEU A 49 6.16 -12.81 -1.29
C LEU A 49 6.12 -13.16 0.21
N ARG A 50 7.10 -13.90 0.71
CA ARG A 50 7.08 -14.38 2.09
C ARG A 50 7.07 -13.24 3.13
N ASN A 51 7.88 -12.21 2.93
CA ASN A 51 8.07 -11.07 3.86
C ASN A 51 8.11 -9.71 3.13
N SER A 52 7.66 -9.70 1.88
CA SER A 52 7.78 -8.57 0.96
C SER A 52 6.71 -8.64 -0.12
N ALA A 53 6.54 -7.57 -0.88
CA ALA A 53 5.70 -7.53 -2.05
C ALA A 53 6.48 -7.03 -3.27
N ILE A 54 6.08 -7.47 -4.45
CA ILE A 54 6.38 -6.78 -5.71
C ILE A 54 5.37 -5.65 -5.84
N ILE A 55 5.85 -4.43 -5.95
CA ILE A 55 5.06 -3.22 -6.10
C ILE A 55 5.35 -2.62 -7.47
N THR A 56 4.29 -2.24 -8.17
CA THR A 56 4.38 -1.43 -9.39
C THR A 56 4.24 0.04 -8.99
N PHE A 57 5.20 0.88 -9.38
CA PHE A 57 5.15 2.32 -9.07
C PHE A 57 3.91 2.98 -9.69
N THR A 58 3.33 3.94 -8.98
CA THR A 58 2.19 4.73 -9.45
C THR A 58 2.39 6.22 -9.14
N GLY A 59 1.46 7.06 -9.58
CA GLY A 59 1.47 8.50 -9.31
C GLY A 59 2.69 9.23 -9.90
N GLU A 60 3.15 10.27 -9.21
CA GLU A 60 4.33 11.05 -9.64
C GLU A 60 5.63 10.26 -9.50
N GLY A 61 5.70 9.37 -8.52
CA GLY A 61 6.86 8.49 -8.28
C GLY A 61 7.20 7.58 -9.48
N ALA A 62 6.20 7.19 -10.28
CA ALA A 62 6.39 6.42 -11.50
C ALA A 62 7.24 7.14 -12.58
N ARG A 63 7.29 8.48 -12.53
CA ARG A 63 8.09 9.29 -13.46
C ARG A 63 9.54 9.48 -13.01
N SER A 64 9.88 9.09 -11.79
CA SER A 64 11.24 9.20 -11.26
C SER A 64 12.24 8.37 -12.06
N THR A 65 13.50 8.82 -12.12
CA THR A 65 14.60 8.07 -12.74
C THR A 65 14.71 6.67 -12.14
N LEU A 66 14.58 6.55 -10.82
CA LEU A 66 14.58 5.27 -10.12
C LEU A 66 13.50 4.33 -10.64
N ALA A 67 12.25 4.79 -10.75
CA ALA A 67 11.16 3.96 -11.24
C ALA A 67 11.40 3.53 -12.70
N GLN A 68 11.97 4.40 -13.54
CA GLN A 68 12.31 4.06 -14.93
C GLN A 68 13.43 3.02 -15.01
N ASP A 69 14.51 3.20 -14.26
CA ASP A 69 15.65 2.28 -14.21
C ASP A 69 15.25 0.89 -13.71
N LEU A 70 14.33 0.84 -12.74
CA LEU A 70 13.76 -0.39 -12.21
C LEU A 70 12.62 -0.98 -13.06
N LYS A 71 12.35 -0.42 -14.25
CA LYS A 71 11.27 -0.84 -15.15
C LYS A 71 9.90 -0.91 -14.44
N GLN A 72 9.64 0.10 -13.61
CA GLN A 72 8.40 0.34 -12.86
C GLN A 72 8.09 -0.72 -11.80
N LYS A 73 9.03 -1.58 -11.42
CA LYS A 73 8.80 -2.64 -10.42
C LYS A 73 9.85 -2.65 -9.34
N ILE A 74 9.42 -2.84 -8.09
CA ILE A 74 10.32 -2.93 -6.94
C ILE A 74 9.86 -3.99 -5.95
N VAL A 75 10.81 -4.63 -5.28
CA VAL A 75 10.53 -5.53 -4.16
C VAL A 75 10.74 -4.77 -2.85
N ILE A 76 9.71 -4.68 -2.02
CA ILE A 76 9.75 -3.95 -0.75
C ILE A 76 9.27 -4.84 0.39
N SER A 77 9.95 -4.76 1.54
CA SER A 77 9.51 -5.46 2.75
C SER A 77 8.23 -4.84 3.30
N TYR A 78 7.33 -5.66 3.83
CA TYR A 78 6.11 -5.19 4.50
C TYR A 78 6.38 -4.16 5.62
N ARG A 79 7.56 -4.20 6.24
CA ARG A 79 7.96 -3.23 7.28
C ARG A 79 8.16 -1.81 6.76
N GLN A 80 8.30 -1.65 5.45
CA GLN A 80 8.52 -0.37 4.78
C GLN A 80 7.29 0.09 4.01
N MET A 81 6.14 -0.57 4.20
CA MET A 81 4.90 -0.32 3.48
C MET A 81 3.79 0.16 4.43
N ALA A 82 2.89 0.99 3.92
CA ALA A 82 1.63 1.37 4.55
C ALA A 82 0.51 1.39 3.50
N LEU A 83 -0.73 1.06 3.90
CA LEU A 83 -1.90 1.22 3.02
C LEU A 83 -2.23 2.71 2.85
N VAL A 84 -2.68 3.09 1.65
CA VAL A 84 -3.11 4.47 1.33
C VAL A 84 -4.60 4.48 1.01
#